data_AF-A0A239EDL0-F1
#
_entry.id   AF-A0A239EDL0-F1
#
_cell.length_a   1.000
_cell.length_b   1.000
_cell.length_c   1.000
_cell.angle_alpha   90.00
_cell.angle_beta   90.00
_cell.angle_gamma   90.00
#
_symmetry.space_group_name_H-M   'P 1'
#
loop_
_entity.id
_entity.type
_entity.pdbx_description
1 polymer ?
#
loop_
_entity_poly.entity_id
_entity_poly.type
_entity_poly.pdbx_seq_one_letter_code
_entity_poly.pdbx_strand_id
1 'polypeptide(L)' 'MTWSDILQDWHGQLERLHDLFPHADPVALARFRGNRRLLAEYIADTHDLTEAEGAEAIELRLMPGAATRDVSVFACAAE' A
#
# COMPACT_ATOMS: atom_id res chain seq x y z
N MET A 1 -3.29 -4.31 10.65
CA MET A 1 -2.40 -3.13 10.67
C MET A 1 -3.13 -1.98 10.00
N THR A 2 -3.19 -0.81 10.65
CA THR A 2 -3.82 0.38 10.07
C THR A 2 -2.73 1.33 9.55
N TRP A 3 -3.12 2.29 8.72
CA TRP A 3 -2.19 3.33 8.27
C TRP A 3 -1.54 4.08 9.44
N SER A 4 -2.30 4.37 10.49
CA SER A 4 -1.78 5.04 11.69
C SER A 4 -0.71 4.22 12.41
N ASP A 5 -0.85 2.89 12.46
CA ASP A 5 0.14 1.97 13.05
C ASP A 5 1.47 2.01 12.28
N ILE A 6 1.39 2.03 10.95
CA ILE A 6 2.55 2.16 10.06
C ILE A 6 3.28 3.50 10.27
N LEU A 7 2.53 4.59 10.49
CA LEU A 7 3.12 5.92 10.71
C LEU A 7 3.83 6.06 12.06
N GLN A 8 3.46 5.26 13.07
CA GLN A 8 4.13 5.25 14.38
C GLN A 8 5.55 4.71 14.28
N ASP A 9 5.79 3.74 13.41
CA ASP A 9 7.12 3.14 13.17
C ASP A 9 7.52 3.20 11.68
N TRP A 10 7.38 4.36 11.04
CA TRP A 10 7.61 4.48 9.60
C TRP A 10 8.99 3.98 9.15
N HIS A 11 10.05 4.33 9.90
CA HIS A 11 11.41 3.94 9.56
C HIS A 11 11.62 2.43 9.68
N GLY A 12 11.02 1.76 10.67
CA GLY A 12 11.06 0.31 10.79
C GLY A 12 10.24 -0.41 9.70
N GLN A 13 9.25 0.27 9.11
CA GLN A 13 8.49 -0.26 7.97
C GLN A 13 9.17 -0.06 6.61
N LEU A 14 10.27 0.71 6.50
CA LEU A 14 10.93 0.98 5.22
C LEU A 14 11.51 -0.28 4.57
N GLU A 15 12.16 -1.15 5.35
CA GLU A 15 12.68 -2.42 4.82
C GLU A 15 11.54 -3.27 4.26
N ARG A 16 10.45 -3.39 5.03
CA ARG A 16 9.26 -4.11 4.60
C ARG A 16 8.62 -3.50 3.36
N LEU A 17 8.56 -2.17 3.26
CA LEU A 17 8.05 -1.49 2.06
C LEU A 17 8.90 -1.82 0.85
N HIS A 18 10.23 -1.83 1.00
CA HIS A 18 11.14 -2.21 -0.07
C HIS A 18 10.99 -3.70 -0.46
N ASP A 19 10.79 -4.61 0.49
CA ASP A 19 10.49 -6.02 0.19
C ASP A 19 9.17 -6.19 -0.59
N LEU A 20 8.15 -5.41 -0.26
CA LEU A 20 6.85 -5.43 -0.95
C LEU A 20 6.87 -4.74 -2.33
N PHE A 21 7.78 -3.78 -2.51
CA PHE A 21 7.92 -2.93 -3.67
C PHE A 21 9.41 -2.83 -4.06
N PRO A 22 9.99 -3.88 -4.66
CA PRO A 22 11.44 -3.98 -4.87
C PRO A 22 12.01 -2.99 -5.89
N HIS A 23 11.15 -2.28 -6.63
CA HIS A 23 11.54 -1.22 -7.55
C HIS A 23 11.44 0.19 -6.93
N ALA A 24 10.90 0.29 -5.72
CA ALA A 24 10.82 1.54 -4.97
C ALA A 24 12.17 1.85 -4.30
N ASP A 25 12.66 3.07 -4.50
CA ASP A 25 13.87 3.55 -3.87
C ASP A 25 13.64 3.80 -2.37
N PRO A 26 14.45 3.23 -1.47
CA PRO A 26 14.25 3.33 -0.02
C PRO A 26 14.42 4.77 0.50
N VAL A 27 15.23 5.60 -0.17
CA VAL A 27 15.40 7.02 0.19
C VAL A 27 14.17 7.83 -0.22
N ALA A 28 13.55 7.51 -1.37
CA ALA A 28 12.28 8.08 -1.79
C ALA A 28 11.14 7.66 -0.85
N LEU A 29 11.06 6.37 -0.51
CA LEU A 29 10.06 5.84 0.45
C LEU A 29 10.10 6.59 1.78
N ALA A 30 11.28 6.88 2.33
CA ALA A 30 11.42 7.64 3.56
C ALA A 30 10.74 9.04 3.52
N ARG A 31 10.65 9.66 2.34
CA ARG A 31 10.08 11.01 2.15
C ARG A 31 8.56 11.04 2.11
N PHE A 32 7.91 9.91 1.79
CA PHE A 32 6.45 9.84 1.64
C PHE A 32 5.72 9.60 2.98
N ARG A 33 6.41 9.69 4.12
CA ARG A 33 5.82 9.50 5.45
C ARG A 33 4.57 10.37 5.63
N GLY A 34 3.44 9.73 5.87
CA GLY A 34 2.16 10.40 6.15
C GLY A 34 1.39 10.85 4.91
N ASN A 35 1.97 10.74 3.70
CA ASN A 35 1.30 11.09 2.47
C ASN A 35 0.99 9.84 1.63
N ARG A 36 -0.11 9.16 2.00
CA ARG A 36 -0.55 7.92 1.35
C ARG A 36 -0.79 8.08 -0.14
N ARG A 37 -1.29 9.26 -0.57
CA ARG A 37 -1.60 9.52 -1.97
C ARG A 37 -0.32 9.61 -2.81
N LEU A 38 0.65 10.42 -2.36
CA LEU A 38 1.94 10.51 -3.05
C LEU A 38 2.70 9.17 -3.05
N LEU A 39 2.57 8.37 -1.99
CA LEU A 39 3.11 7.01 -1.98
C LEU A 39 2.44 6.15 -3.06
N ALA A 40 1.11 6.19 -3.18
CA ALA A 40 0.38 5.44 -4.22
C ALA A 40 0.78 5.88 -5.63
N GLU A 41 0.87 7.19 -5.88
CA GLU A 41 1.35 7.76 -7.14
C GLU A 41 2.77 7.28 -7.47
N TYR A 42 3.67 7.26 -6.48
CA TYR A 42 5.05 6.79 -6.64
C TYR A 42 5.16 5.28 -6.90
N ILE A 43 4.40 4.47 -6.15
CA ILE A 43 4.33 3.02 -6.36
C ILE A 43 3.73 2.69 -7.72
N ALA A 44 2.74 3.46 -8.17
CA ALA A 44 2.15 3.27 -9.48
C ALA A 44 3.18 3.53 -10.59
N ASP A 45 3.88 4.66 -10.53
CA ASP A 45 4.93 5.04 -11.49
C ASP A 45 6.08 4.02 -11.53
N THR A 46 6.56 3.57 -10.37
CA THR A 46 7.69 2.61 -10.28
C THR A 46 7.34 1.18 -10.71
N HIS A 47 6.04 0.83 -10.78
CA HIS A 47 5.58 -0.51 -11.11
C HIS A 47 4.72 -0.58 -12.38
N ASP A 48 4.68 0.49 -13.19
CA ASP A 48 3.87 0.59 -14.41
C ASP A 48 2.38 0.28 -14.15
N LEU A 49 1.86 0.78 -13.03
CA LEU A 49 0.47 0.64 -12.63
C LEU A 49 -0.29 1.96 -12.81
N THR A 50 -1.61 1.89 -12.83
CA THR A 50 -2.46 3.06 -12.66
C THR A 50 -2.44 3.56 -11.21
N GLU A 51 -2.81 4.83 -10.98
CA GLU A 51 -2.93 5.39 -9.62
C GLU A 51 -3.86 4.56 -8.72
N ALA A 52 -4.96 4.06 -9.28
CA ALA A 52 -5.92 3.21 -8.57
C ALA A 52 -5.28 1.87 -8.14
N GLU A 53 -4.53 1.23 -9.04
CA GLU A 53 -3.82 -0.01 -8.74
C GLU A 53 -2.67 0.20 -7.74
N GLY A 54 -1.97 1.34 -7.80
CA GLY A 54 -0.96 1.69 -6.80
C GLY A 54 -1.55 1.87 -5.40
N ALA A 55 -2.72 2.52 -5.30
CA ALA A 55 -3.45 2.65 -4.04
C ALA A 55 -3.91 1.28 -3.52
N GLU A 56 -4.48 0.45 -4.39
CA GLU A 56 -4.91 -0.91 -4.04
C GLU A 56 -3.72 -1.78 -3.59
N ALA A 57 -2.58 -1.70 -4.29
CA ALA A 57 -1.38 -2.45 -3.94
C ALA A 57 -0.88 -2.10 -2.53
N ILE A 58 -0.92 -0.83 -2.13
CA ILE A 58 -0.60 -0.41 -0.76
C ILE A 58 -1.60 -1.01 0.23
N GLU A 59 -2.90 -0.94 -0.06
CA GLU A 59 -3.92 -1.46 0.84
C GLU A 59 -3.83 -2.99 1.00
N LEU A 60 -3.64 -3.74 -0.09
CA LEU A 60 -3.54 -5.19 -0.07
C LEU A 60 -2.24 -5.70 0.55
N ARG A 61 -1.09 -5.11 0.19
CA ARG A 61 0.24 -5.63 0.58
C ARG A 61 0.71 -5.10 1.92
N LEU A 62 0.51 -3.80 2.17
CA LEU A 62 0.97 -3.14 3.39
C LEU A 62 -0.04 -3.29 4.54
N MET A 63 -1.34 -3.25 4.21
CA MET A 63 -2.45 -3.24 5.19
C MET A 63 -3.51 -4.32 4.90
N PRO A 64 -3.16 -5.62 4.81
CA PRO A 64 -4.10 -6.67 4.40
C PRO A 64 -5.38 -6.77 5.26
N GLY A 65 -5.37 -6.27 6.51
CA GLY A 65 -6.54 -6.20 7.39
C GLY A 65 -7.36 -4.90 7.31
N ALA A 66 -6.99 -3.94 6.45
CA ALA A 66 -7.78 -2.74 6.17
C ALA A 66 -8.84 -3.01 5.09
N ALA A 67 -8.52 -3.88 4.12
CA ALA A 67 -9.44 -4.30 3.05
C ALA A 67 -10.59 -5.20 3.54
N THR A 68 -10.42 -5.87 4.69
CA THR A 68 -11.41 -6.83 5.24
C THR A 68 -12.69 -6.17 5.79
N ARG A 69 -12.90 -4.88 5.56
CA ARG A 69 -14.11 -4.16 5.99
C ARG A 69 -15.09 -3.85 4.88
N ASP A 70 -14.75 -4.17 3.62
CA ASP A 70 -15.63 -3.98 2.45
C ASP A 70 -15.58 -5.16 1.46
N VAL A 71 -15.58 -6.40 1.95
CA VAL A 71 -15.87 -7.58 1.11
C VAL A 71 -17.06 -8.30 1.72
N SER A 72 -18.22 -7.63 1.69
CA SER A 72 -19.53 -8.26 1.93
C SER A 72 -20.45 -8.16 0.72
N VAL A 73 -19.92 -7.77 -0.45
CA VAL A 73 -20.65 -7.79 -1.72
C VAL A 73 -19.81 -8.60 -2.72
N PHE A 74 -20.45 -9.46 -3.50
CA PHE A 74 -19.87 -10.60 -4.25
C PHE A 74 -19.66 -11.90 -3.47
N ALA A 75 -20.68 -12.31 -2.71
CA ALA A 75 -21.07 -13.71 -2.80
C ALA A 75 -21.70 -13.91 -4.18
N CYS A 76 -20.94 -14.57 -5.05
CA CYS A 76 -21.32 -14.94 -6.40
C CYS A 76 -22.63 -15.75 -6.38
N ALA A 77 -23.56 -15.39 -7.26
CA ALA A 77 -24.69 -16.23 -7.60
C ALA A 77 -24.18 -17.54 -8.24
N ALA A 78 -24.49 -18.65 -7.58
CA ALA A 78 -24.41 -20.02 -8.06
C ALA A 78 -25.60 -20.70 -7.37
N GLU A 79 -26.60 -21.28 -8.02
CA GLU A 79 -26.84 -21.73 -9.40
C GLU A 79 -28.33 -21.61 -9.71
#